data_AF-A0A1Q3KAA5-F1
#
_entry.id   AF-A0A1Q3KAA5-F1
#
_cell.length_a   1.000
_cell.length_b   1.000
_cell.length_c   1.000
_cell.angle_alpha   90.00
_cell.angle_beta   90.00
_cell.angle_gamma   90.00
#
_symmetry.space_group_name_H-M   'P 1'
#
loop_
_entity.id
_entity.type
_entity.pdbx_description
1 polymer ?
#
loop_
_entity_poly.entity_id
_entity_poly.type
_entity_poly.pdbx_seq_one_letter_code
_entity_poly.pdbx_strand_id
1 'polypeptide(L)'
;MGANERSGKPTDYTPEACALVAKLMGSGHSLTGAAGAMGVSPETLRRWMDTHEEFRDAVSRGKAARVYALERRMLASENTAVVNACRFALINAAPGEWQAKPVVPEETGESPIQQLARQLSGNAIRPRLPEAYVIEQNPVAPRALGSQQTVTIDDGDDDKPRFHTISRESHEEE
;
A
#
# COMPACT_ATOMS: atom_id res chain seq x y z
N MET A 1 -4.93 -4.91 -48.49
CA MET A 1 -3.70 -5.03 -47.70
C MET A 1 -4.04 -4.69 -46.26
N GLY A 2 -4.42 -5.69 -45.46
CA GLY A 2 -4.69 -5.50 -44.04
C GLY A 2 -3.36 -5.52 -43.29
N ALA A 3 -2.90 -4.37 -42.81
CA ALA A 3 -1.80 -4.31 -41.88
C ALA A 3 -2.29 -4.86 -40.54
N ASN A 4 -1.86 -6.08 -40.22
CA ASN A 4 -2.01 -6.66 -38.89
C ASN A 4 -1.09 -5.87 -37.95
N GLU A 5 -1.60 -4.75 -37.43
CA GLU A 5 -0.96 -4.03 -36.34
C GLU A 5 -0.85 -5.00 -35.16
N ARG A 6 0.40 -5.37 -34.83
CA ARG A 6 0.72 -6.12 -33.62
C ARG A 6 0.35 -5.24 -32.42
N SER A 7 -0.93 -5.20 -32.12
CA SER A 7 -1.53 -4.66 -30.92
C SER A 7 -1.16 -5.61 -29.78
N GLY A 8 0.11 -5.55 -29.38
CA GLY A 8 0.54 -6.10 -28.10
C GLY A 8 -0.38 -5.55 -27.03
N LYS A 9 -0.72 -6.39 -26.05
CA LYS A 9 -1.50 -5.92 -24.91
C LYS A 9 -0.70 -4.77 -24.27
N PRO A 10 -1.35 -3.77 -23.65
CA PRO A 10 -0.64 -2.69 -22.97
C PRO A 10 0.42 -3.18 -21.96
N THR A 11 0.31 -4.43 -21.52
CA THR A 11 1.22 -5.11 -20.58
C THR A 11 2.45 -5.77 -21.23
N ASP A 12 2.53 -5.84 -22.55
CA ASP A 12 3.62 -6.48 -23.27
C ASP A 12 4.80 -5.51 -23.37
N TYR A 13 6.01 -6.03 -23.11
CA TYR A 13 7.22 -5.22 -23.11
C TYR A 13 7.54 -4.71 -24.52
N THR A 14 7.83 -3.42 -24.64
CA THR A 14 8.38 -2.82 -25.85
C THR A 14 9.71 -2.13 -25.52
N PRO A 15 10.73 -2.20 -26.38
CA PRO A 15 12.01 -1.50 -26.15
C PRO A 15 11.82 0.02 -25.99
N GLU A 16 10.82 0.59 -26.63
CA GLU A 16 10.43 2.01 -26.52
C GLU A 16 10.04 2.40 -25.08
N ALA A 17 9.57 1.44 -24.28
CA ALA A 17 9.27 1.66 -22.87
C ALA A 17 10.48 2.15 -22.07
N CYS A 18 11.71 1.76 -22.46
CA CYS A 18 12.94 2.24 -21.81
C CYS A 18 13.13 3.75 -21.97
N ALA A 19 12.94 4.27 -23.18
CA ALA A 19 13.05 5.70 -23.44
C ALA A 19 11.92 6.47 -22.76
N LEU A 20 10.71 5.91 -22.79
CA LEU A 20 9.54 6.53 -22.20
C LEU A 20 9.63 6.62 -20.67
N VAL A 21 10.02 5.55 -19.98
CA VAL A 21 10.15 5.56 -18.51
C VAL A 21 11.24 6.53 -18.06
N ALA A 22 12.38 6.56 -18.76
CA ALA A 22 13.47 7.49 -18.45
C ALA A 22 13.03 8.96 -18.64
N LYS A 23 12.29 9.25 -19.73
CA LYS A 23 11.75 10.58 -19.99
C LYS A 23 10.74 11.02 -18.91
N LEU A 24 9.80 10.15 -18.57
CA LEU A 24 8.78 10.44 -17.56
C LEU A 24 9.42 10.67 -16.19
N MET A 25 10.32 9.79 -15.76
CA MET A 25 11.02 9.96 -14.48
C MET A 25 11.91 11.21 -14.49
N GLY A 26 12.57 11.53 -15.61
CA GLY A 26 13.34 12.75 -15.80
C GLY A 26 12.51 14.05 -15.77
N SER A 27 11.19 13.97 -15.81
CA SER A 27 10.30 15.10 -15.55
C SER A 27 9.91 15.25 -14.06
N GLY A 28 10.41 14.36 -13.19
CA GLY A 28 10.13 14.35 -11.75
C GLY A 28 9.15 13.26 -11.29
N HIS A 29 8.59 12.46 -12.21
CA HIS A 29 7.62 11.42 -11.87
C HIS A 29 8.29 10.26 -11.12
N SER A 30 7.60 9.70 -10.12
CA SER A 30 8.02 8.42 -9.52
C SER A 30 7.82 7.28 -10.51
N LEU A 31 8.39 6.11 -10.25
CA LEU A 31 8.16 4.92 -11.08
C LEU A 31 6.65 4.58 -11.18
N THR A 32 5.92 4.72 -10.07
CA THR A 32 4.46 4.56 -10.05
C THR A 32 3.74 5.60 -10.90
N GLY A 33 4.16 6.86 -10.83
CA GLY A 33 3.62 7.93 -11.68
C GLY A 33 3.92 7.70 -13.17
N ALA A 34 5.12 7.21 -13.48
CA ALA A 34 5.49 6.82 -14.83
C ALA A 34 4.63 5.65 -15.33
N ALA A 35 4.37 4.63 -14.49
CA ALA A 35 3.47 3.53 -14.82
C ALA A 35 2.06 4.04 -15.19
N GLY A 36 1.51 4.93 -14.37
CA GLY A 36 0.21 5.56 -14.66
C GLY A 36 0.20 6.33 -15.97
N ALA A 37 1.25 7.11 -16.24
CA ALA A 37 1.38 7.86 -17.51
C ALA A 37 1.57 6.94 -18.74
N MET A 38 2.16 5.75 -18.54
CA MET A 38 2.31 4.72 -19.58
C MET A 38 1.05 3.85 -19.75
N GLY A 39 0.02 4.02 -18.89
CA GLY A 39 -1.20 3.21 -18.93
C GLY A 39 -1.01 1.77 -18.46
N VAL A 40 0.02 1.50 -17.64
CA VAL A 40 0.32 0.16 -17.12
C VAL A 40 0.32 0.13 -15.60
N SER A 41 0.12 -1.06 -15.03
CA SER A 41 0.23 -1.23 -13.57
C SER A 41 1.68 -1.11 -13.11
N PRO A 42 1.96 -0.64 -11.88
CA PRO A 42 3.31 -0.65 -11.33
C PRO A 42 3.93 -2.05 -11.29
N GLU A 43 3.10 -3.07 -11.13
CA GLU A 43 3.51 -4.47 -11.15
C GLU A 43 4.05 -4.91 -12.53
N THR A 44 3.47 -4.38 -13.61
CA THR A 44 3.98 -4.62 -14.96
C THR A 44 5.40 -4.07 -15.12
N LEU A 45 5.67 -2.87 -14.59
CA LEU A 45 7.02 -2.31 -14.63
C LEU A 45 8.01 -3.12 -13.77
N ARG A 46 7.59 -3.64 -12.61
CA ARG A 46 8.43 -4.53 -11.79
C ARG A 46 8.80 -5.79 -12.55
N ARG A 47 7.81 -6.46 -13.14
CA ARG A 47 8.04 -7.63 -13.99
C ARG A 47 9.03 -7.31 -15.10
N TRP A 48 8.88 -6.17 -15.79
CA TRP A 48 9.83 -5.79 -16.84
C TRP A 48 11.24 -5.52 -16.32
N MET A 49 11.40 -4.94 -15.13
CA MET A 49 12.72 -4.78 -14.50
C MET A 49 13.36 -6.12 -14.12
N ASP A 50 12.56 -7.13 -13.81
CA ASP A 50 13.06 -8.47 -13.47
C ASP A 50 13.48 -9.25 -14.71
N THR A 51 12.71 -9.13 -15.81
CA THR A 51 12.92 -9.90 -17.04
C THR A 51 13.80 -9.22 -18.09
N HIS A 52 13.92 -7.89 -18.08
CA HIS A 52 14.66 -7.12 -19.09
C HIS A 52 15.72 -6.22 -18.41
N GLU A 53 17.00 -6.56 -18.63
CA GLU A 53 18.12 -5.83 -18.04
C GLU A 53 18.20 -4.39 -18.59
N GLU A 54 17.93 -4.19 -19.89
CA GLU A 54 17.91 -2.85 -20.49
C GLU A 54 16.86 -1.94 -19.85
N PHE A 55 15.72 -2.50 -19.44
CA PHE A 55 14.66 -1.74 -18.77
C PHE A 55 15.05 -1.39 -17.33
N ARG A 56 15.70 -2.32 -16.63
CA ARG A 56 16.25 -2.08 -15.29
C ARG A 56 17.28 -0.95 -15.31
N ASP A 57 18.20 -0.96 -16.27
CA ASP A 57 19.16 0.11 -16.47
C ASP A 57 18.48 1.45 -16.79
N ALA A 58 17.48 1.44 -17.69
CA ALA A 58 16.71 2.63 -18.02
C ALA A 58 15.98 3.22 -16.81
N VAL A 59 15.39 2.38 -15.94
CA VAL A 59 14.79 2.83 -14.67
C VAL A 59 15.85 3.37 -13.72
N SER A 60 17.03 2.76 -13.64
CA SER A 60 18.15 3.27 -12.82
C SER A 60 18.55 4.69 -13.25
N ARG A 61 18.78 4.89 -14.56
CA ARG A 61 19.02 6.23 -15.14
C ARG A 61 17.85 7.19 -14.90
N GLY A 62 16.62 6.69 -15.02
CA GLY A 62 15.40 7.45 -14.75
C GLY A 62 15.31 7.92 -13.29
N LYS A 63 15.71 7.09 -12.31
CA LYS A 63 15.76 7.47 -10.89
C LYS A 63 16.74 8.62 -10.66
N ALA A 64 17.94 8.55 -11.23
CA ALA A 64 18.92 9.63 -11.15
C ALA A 64 18.40 10.92 -11.81
N ALA A 65 17.81 10.81 -13.01
CA ALA A 65 17.22 11.95 -13.71
C ALA A 65 16.06 12.60 -12.92
N ARG A 66 15.26 11.79 -12.21
CA ARG A 66 14.19 12.26 -11.34
C ARG A 66 14.73 13.13 -10.20
N VAL A 67 15.82 12.71 -9.55
CA VAL A 67 16.47 13.48 -8.47
C VAL A 67 16.89 14.84 -9.01
N TYR A 68 17.63 14.87 -10.12
CA TYR A 68 18.04 16.12 -10.77
C TYR A 68 16.85 17.03 -11.11
N ALA A 69 15.76 16.48 -11.65
CA ALA A 69 14.57 17.26 -12.01
C ALA A 69 13.90 17.90 -10.79
N LEU A 70 13.82 17.17 -9.67
CA LEU A 70 13.27 17.66 -8.41
C LEU A 70 14.18 18.72 -7.76
N GLU A 71 15.49 18.51 -7.76
CA GLU A 71 16.48 19.49 -7.28
C GLU A 71 16.40 20.78 -8.09
N ARG A 72 16.44 20.68 -9.42
CA ARG A 72 16.32 21.83 -10.32
C ARG A 72 15.03 22.60 -10.06
N ARG A 73 13.90 21.90 -9.89
CA ARG A 73 12.61 22.52 -9.58
C ARG A 73 12.62 23.23 -8.23
N MET A 74 13.24 22.62 -7.22
CA MET A 74 13.38 23.20 -5.89
C MET A 74 14.23 24.47 -5.93
N LEU A 75 15.41 24.41 -6.56
CA LEU A 75 16.37 25.52 -6.65
C LEU A 75 15.85 26.69 -7.49
N ALA A 76 15.02 26.41 -8.50
CA ALA A 76 14.43 27.44 -9.36
C ALA A 76 13.18 28.10 -8.75
N SER A 77 12.67 27.63 -7.61
CA SER A 77 11.42 28.12 -7.03
C SER A 77 11.66 28.98 -5.80
N GLU A 78 11.06 30.17 -5.79
CA GLU A 78 10.98 31.02 -4.59
C GLU A 78 9.79 30.66 -3.69
N ASN A 79 8.89 29.78 -4.16
CA ASN A 79 7.71 29.40 -3.42
C ASN A 79 8.04 28.30 -2.40
N THR A 80 7.96 28.65 -1.11
CA THR A 80 8.22 27.75 0.02
C THR A 80 7.42 26.45 -0.03
N ALA A 81 6.16 26.46 -0.49
CA ALA A 81 5.35 25.24 -0.58
C ALA A 81 5.91 24.28 -1.65
N VAL A 82 6.36 24.81 -2.79
CA VAL A 82 7.02 24.02 -3.84
C VAL A 82 8.35 23.49 -3.36
N VAL A 83 9.15 24.32 -2.68
CA VAL A 83 10.44 23.92 -2.11
C VAL A 83 10.26 22.76 -1.13
N ASN A 84 9.32 22.88 -0.18
CA ASN A 84 9.03 21.84 0.80
C ASN A 84 8.51 20.56 0.14
N ALA A 85 7.60 20.65 -0.84
CA ALA A 85 7.11 19.49 -1.58
C ALA A 85 8.24 18.77 -2.32
N CYS A 86 9.16 19.50 -2.96
CA CYS A 86 10.32 18.92 -3.63
C CYS A 86 11.27 18.27 -2.61
N ARG A 87 11.53 18.92 -1.46
CA ARG A 87 12.33 18.35 -0.37
C ARG A 87 11.77 17.01 0.11
N PHE A 88 10.46 16.91 0.35
CA PHE A 88 9.82 15.64 0.73
C PHE A 88 9.92 14.59 -0.38
N ALA A 89 9.74 14.99 -1.64
CA ALA A 89 9.90 14.09 -2.77
C ALA A 89 11.34 13.56 -2.90
N LEU A 90 12.34 14.39 -2.61
CA LEU A 90 13.77 14.08 -2.66
C LEU A 90 14.20 13.13 -1.55
N ILE A 91 13.73 13.32 -0.31
CA ILE A 91 13.98 12.37 0.80
C ILE A 91 13.54 10.96 0.42
N ASN A 92 12.40 10.83 -0.26
CA ASN A 92 11.90 9.53 -0.74
C ASN A 92 12.62 9.03 -2.00
N ALA A 93 13.15 9.94 -2.83
CA ALA A 93 13.85 9.61 -4.07
C ALA A 93 15.27 9.09 -3.83
N ALA A 94 15.99 9.77 -2.94
CA ALA A 94 17.40 9.61 -2.66
C ALA A 94 17.65 9.76 -1.14
N PRO A 95 17.13 8.83 -0.32
CA PRO A 95 17.24 8.91 1.14
C PRO A 95 18.70 8.97 1.61
N GLY A 96 19.63 8.28 0.94
CA GLY A 96 21.05 8.30 1.32
C GLY A 96 21.72 9.68 1.28
N GLU A 97 21.21 10.58 0.45
CA GLU A 97 21.74 11.95 0.27
C GLU A 97 20.90 13.00 0.99
N TRP A 98 19.57 12.86 0.93
CA TRP A 98 18.62 13.88 1.37
C TRP A 98 18.04 13.63 2.76
N GLN A 99 18.11 12.41 3.29
CA GLN A 99 17.62 12.11 4.63
C GLN A 99 18.62 12.63 5.67
N ALA A 100 18.10 13.34 6.67
CA ALA A 100 18.91 13.75 7.80
C ALA A 100 19.46 12.51 8.50
N LYS A 101 20.79 12.40 8.60
CA LYS A 101 21.43 11.41 9.44
C LYS A 101 21.24 11.83 10.89
N PRO A 102 20.65 10.98 11.77
CA PRO A 102 20.58 11.32 13.17
C PRO A 102 22.00 11.51 13.69
N VAL A 103 22.26 12.69 14.27
CA VAL A 103 23.48 12.90 15.06
C VAL A 103 23.28 12.08 16.32
N VAL A 104 23.89 10.90 16.38
CA VAL A 104 23.96 10.14 17.61
C VAL A 104 24.97 10.88 18.49
N PRO A 105 24.57 11.42 19.66
CA PRO A 105 25.52 12.00 20.59
C PRO A 105 26.56 10.92 20.93
N GLU A 106 27.83 11.22 20.69
CA GLU A 106 28.94 10.38 21.14
C GLU A 106 28.81 10.24 22.66
N GLU A 107 28.60 9.02 23.12
CA GLU A 107 28.30 8.57 24.50
C GLU A 107 28.36 9.64 25.60
N THR A 108 27.27 10.39 25.77
CA THR A 108 26.96 11.05 27.04
C THR A 108 25.54 10.70 27.45
N GLY A 109 25.42 9.57 28.17
CA GLY A 109 24.21 9.19 28.89
C GLY A 109 23.29 8.23 28.16
N GLU A 110 22.54 7.46 28.94
CA GLU A 110 21.53 6.52 28.48
C GLU A 110 20.54 7.19 27.53
N SER A 111 20.24 6.55 26.39
CA SER A 111 19.27 7.10 25.44
C SER A 111 17.87 7.20 26.09
N PRO A 112 17.00 8.13 25.67
CA PRO A 112 15.64 8.23 26.21
C PRO A 112 14.85 6.91 26.13
N ILE A 113 15.10 6.09 25.11
CA ILE A 113 14.50 4.76 24.98
C ILE A 113 15.05 3.81 26.05
N GLN A 114 16.36 3.83 26.32
CA GLN A 114 16.96 3.02 27.39
C GLN A 114 16.46 3.47 28.77
N GLN A 115 16.33 4.77 29.00
CA GLN A 115 15.77 5.32 30.24
C GLN A 115 14.31 4.87 30.44
N LEU A 116 13.49 4.95 29.39
CA LEU A 116 12.11 4.49 29.40
C LEU A 116 12.01 2.96 29.61
N ALA A 117 12.84 2.18 28.91
CA ALA A 117 12.88 0.73 29.05
C ALA A 117 13.21 0.31 30.49
N ARG A 118 14.14 1.01 31.15
CA ARG A 118 14.44 0.80 32.57
C ARG A 118 13.24 1.13 33.46
N GLN A 119 12.59 2.28 33.26
CA GLN A 119 11.40 2.68 34.02
C GLN A 119 10.26 1.64 33.90
N LEU A 120 10.06 1.09 32.69
CA LEU A 120 9.05 0.06 32.44
C LEU A 120 9.44 -1.31 32.99
N SER A 121 10.73 -1.65 33.01
CA SER A 121 11.21 -2.94 33.54
C SER A 121 10.93 -3.12 35.04
N GLY A 122 10.85 -2.01 35.79
CA GLY A 122 10.42 -2.01 37.20
C GLY A 122 8.90 -2.00 37.39
N ASN A 123 8.15 -1.43 36.45
CA ASN A 123 6.69 -1.33 36.46
C ASN A 123 6.06 -2.27 35.42
N ALA A 124 6.38 -3.56 35.48
CA ALA A 124 5.74 -4.54 34.62
C ALA A 124 4.23 -4.59 34.95
N ILE A 125 3.42 -3.87 34.16
CA ILE A 125 1.98 -4.12 34.03
C ILE A 125 1.88 -5.51 33.39
N ARG A 126 2.06 -6.56 34.18
CA ARG A 126 1.71 -7.91 33.77
C ARG A 126 0.19 -7.94 33.74
N PRO A 127 -0.48 -8.04 32.58
CA PRO A 127 -1.90 -8.32 32.60
C PRO A 127 -2.08 -9.61 33.40
N ARG A 128 -2.95 -9.58 34.40
CA ARG A 128 -3.30 -10.77 35.18
C ARG A 128 -3.94 -11.73 34.19
N LEU A 129 -3.20 -12.76 33.76
CA LEU A 129 -3.80 -13.84 32.98
C LEU A 129 -4.96 -14.39 33.83
N PRO A 130 -6.16 -14.59 33.24
CA PRO A 130 -7.23 -15.23 33.97
C PRO A 130 -6.73 -16.61 34.43
N GLU A 131 -6.95 -16.92 35.71
CA GLU A 131 -6.68 -18.26 36.23
C GLU A 131 -7.49 -19.26 35.39
N ALA A 132 -6.87 -20.37 34.99
CA ALA A 132 -7.52 -21.38 34.17
C ALA A 132 -8.75 -21.92 34.94
N TYR A 133 -9.95 -21.49 34.54
CA TYR A 133 -11.19 -22.03 35.06
C TYR A 133 -11.37 -23.43 34.50
N VAL A 134 -11.10 -24.44 35.32
CA VAL A 134 -11.38 -25.84 34.99
C VAL A 134 -12.90 -26.03 35.08
N ILE A 135 -13.54 -26.21 33.93
CA ILE A 135 -14.95 -26.61 33.87
C ILE A 135 -15.02 -28.08 34.27
N GLU A 136 -15.48 -28.37 35.49
CA GLU A 136 -15.83 -29.75 35.87
C GLU A 136 -17.06 -30.18 35.07
N GLN A 137 -16.85 -31.06 34.09
CA GLN A 137 -17.96 -31.73 33.41
C GLN A 137 -18.53 -32.79 34.35
N ASN A 138 -19.67 -32.49 34.96
CA ASN A 138 -20.43 -33.47 35.73
C ASN A 138 -21.01 -34.51 34.75
N PRO A 139 -20.78 -35.82 34.89
CA PRO A 139 -21.27 -36.81 33.95
C PRO A 139 -22.81 -36.81 33.97
N VAL A 140 -23.40 -36.35 32.87
CA VAL A 140 -24.85 -36.42 32.66
C VAL A 140 -25.22 -37.87 32.38
N ALA A 141 -26.08 -38.45 33.22
CA ALA A 141 -26.65 -39.77 32.97
C ALA A 141 -27.36 -39.80 31.61
N PRO A 142 -27.22 -40.87 30.81
CA PRO A 142 -27.80 -40.92 29.48
C PRO A 142 -29.33 -40.81 29.57
N ARG A 143 -29.87 -39.73 28.99
CA ARG A 143 -31.32 -39.57 28.83
C ARG A 143 -31.83 -40.66 27.89
N ALA A 144 -32.82 -41.42 28.36
CA ALA A 144 -33.56 -42.37 27.54
C ALA A 144 -34.15 -41.63 26.32
N LEU A 145 -34.09 -42.28 25.14
CA LEU A 145 -34.64 -41.80 23.88
C LEU A 145 -36.14 -41.51 24.02
N GLY A 146 -36.46 -40.22 24.24
CA GLY A 146 -37.80 -39.68 24.08
C GLY A 146 -38.06 -39.39 22.60
N SER A 147 -39.20 -39.86 22.12
CA SER A 147 -39.69 -39.79 20.73
C SER A 147 -39.39 -38.47 20.01
N GLN A 148 -38.84 -38.57 18.80
CA GLN A 148 -38.71 -37.44 17.88
C GLN A 148 -40.10 -36.87 17.54
N GLN A 149 -40.31 -35.60 17.86
CA GLN A 149 -41.41 -34.82 17.29
C GLN A 149 -40.98 -34.44 15.86
N THR A 150 -41.66 -35.00 14.87
CA THR A 150 -41.50 -34.62 13.47
C THR A 150 -42.08 -33.23 13.27
N VAL A 151 -41.25 -32.26 12.92
CA VAL A 151 -41.70 -30.96 12.42
C VAL A 151 -42.05 -31.14 10.94
N THR A 152 -43.33 -30.99 10.61
CA THR A 152 -43.80 -30.88 9.23
C THR A 152 -43.34 -29.53 8.66
N ILE A 153 -42.58 -29.55 7.57
CA ILE A 153 -42.23 -28.37 6.79
C ILE A 153 -43.47 -28.02 5.97
N ASP A 154 -44.02 -26.82 6.18
CA ASP A 154 -45.08 -26.23 5.38
C ASP A 154 -44.43 -25.56 4.17
N ASP A 155 -44.66 -26.10 2.98
CA ASP A 155 -44.22 -25.55 1.70
C ASP A 155 -45.08 -24.33 1.35
N GLY A 156 -44.52 -23.13 1.54
CA GLY A 156 -45.18 -21.86 1.24
C GLY A 156 -44.21 -20.75 0.85
N ASP A 157 -43.85 -20.76 -0.43
CA ASP A 157 -43.39 -19.70 -1.33
C ASP A 157 -42.61 -18.44 -0.85
N ASP A 158 -41.65 -18.10 -1.73
CA ASP A 158 -41.14 -16.77 -2.10
C ASP A 158 -39.83 -16.29 -1.45
N ASP A 159 -38.73 -16.93 -1.88
CA ASP A 159 -37.36 -16.48 -1.70
C ASP A 159 -37.00 -15.40 -2.75
N LYS A 160 -37.14 -14.12 -2.38
CA LYS A 160 -36.51 -13.00 -3.11
C LYS A 160 -35.64 -12.15 -2.18
N PRO A 161 -34.38 -11.87 -2.56
CA PRO A 161 -33.50 -11.03 -1.76
C PRO A 161 -33.98 -9.57 -1.80
N ARG A 162 -34.10 -8.96 -0.62
CA ARG A 162 -34.44 -7.53 -0.43
C ARG A 162 -33.27 -6.64 -0.88
N PHE A 163 -33.40 -6.02 -2.05
CA PHE A 163 -32.57 -4.88 -2.45
C PHE A 163 -33.09 -3.61 -1.78
N HIS A 164 -32.28 -2.96 -0.94
CA HIS A 164 -32.56 -1.61 -0.48
C HIS A 164 -31.95 -0.61 -1.46
N THR A 165 -32.76 -0.09 -2.38
CA THR A 165 -32.43 1.08 -3.21
C THR A 165 -32.59 2.35 -2.40
N ILE A 166 -31.53 3.16 -2.31
CA ILE A 166 -31.58 4.53 -1.80
C ILE A 166 -32.22 5.41 -2.88
N SER A 167 -33.38 5.99 -2.58
CA SER A 167 -34.06 6.94 -3.46
C SER A 167 -33.21 8.20 -3.66
N ARG A 168 -32.99 8.57 -4.92
CA ARG A 168 -32.44 9.86 -5.33
C ARG A 168 -33.60 10.84 -5.44
N GLU A 169 -33.73 11.76 -4.49
CA GLU A 169 -34.71 12.84 -4.59
C GLU A 169 -34.32 13.80 -5.72
N SER A 170 -35.30 14.03 -6.59
CA SER A 170 -35.28 14.98 -7.70
C SER A 170 -35.41 16.40 -7.16
N HIS A 171 -34.49 17.29 -7.53
CA HIS A 171 -34.74 18.73 -7.49
C HIS A 171 -35.06 19.18 -8.92
N GLU A 172 -36.33 19.50 -9.17
CA GLU A 172 -36.76 20.31 -10.31
C GLU A 172 -36.97 21.76 -9.81
N GLU A 173 -36.28 22.65 -10.54
CA GLU A 173 -36.50 24.06 -10.87
C GLU A 173 -37.57 24.89 -10.15
N GLU A 174 -37.14 26.07 -9.66
CA GLU A 174 -37.74 27.37 -10.02
C GLU A 174 -36.65 28.45 -10.11
#